data_AF-A0A1S3QMC1-F1
#
_entry.id   AF-A0A1S3QMC1-F1
#
_cell.length_a   1.000
_cell.length_b   1.000
_cell.length_c   1.000
_cell.angle_alpha   90.00
_cell.angle_beta   90.00
_cell.angle_gamma   90.00
#
_symmetry.space_group_name_H-M   'P 1'
#
loop_
_entity.id
_entity.type
_entity.pdbx_description
1 polymer ?
#
loop_
_entity_poly.entity_id
_entity_poly.type
_entity_poly.pdbx_seq_one_letter_code
_entity_poly.pdbx_strand_id
1 'polypeptide(L)'
;LFETLQSLFWSIFGLLNLYVTNVKARHEFTEFVGATMFGTYNVISLVVLLNMLIAMMNNSYQLIADHADIEWKFARTKLWMSYFDEGGTLPPPFNIVPSPKSVWYLCLWVHHRLCRRGTPPADDTHKHHDLREFPERHADSLIQNQHYQ
;
A
#
# COMPACT_ATOMS: atom_id res chain seq x y z
N LEU A 1 -28.95 -12.12 6.75
CA LEU A 1 -28.30 -10.84 6.38
C LEU A 1 -26.89 -11.06 5.84
N PHE A 2 -26.05 -11.89 6.47
CA PHE A 2 -24.74 -12.24 5.90
C PHE A 2 -24.85 -13.01 4.56
N GLU A 3 -25.70 -14.04 4.49
CA GLU A 3 -25.96 -14.82 3.26
C GLU A 3 -26.45 -13.95 2.08
N THR A 4 -27.27 -12.93 2.38
CA THR A 4 -27.77 -12.00 1.35
C THR A 4 -26.66 -11.10 0.84
N LEU A 5 -25.74 -10.63 1.70
CA LEU A 5 -24.56 -9.86 1.27
C LEU A 5 -23.62 -10.72 0.41
N GLN A 6 -23.36 -11.96 0.82
CA GLN A 6 -22.56 -12.90 0.05
C GLN A 6 -23.19 -13.16 -1.33
N SER A 7 -24.51 -13.37 -1.38
CA SER A 7 -25.25 -13.57 -2.63
C SER A 7 -25.14 -12.36 -3.58
N LEU A 8 -25.31 -11.14 -3.05
CA LEU A 8 -25.14 -9.89 -3.81
C LEU A 8 -23.70 -9.72 -4.33
N PHE A 9 -22.70 -10.05 -3.51
CA PHE A 9 -21.30 -10.00 -3.94
C PHE A 9 -21.02 -10.99 -5.09
N TRP A 10 -21.46 -12.24 -4.96
CA TRP A 10 -21.26 -13.24 -6.01
C TRP A 10 -22.06 -12.95 -7.28
N SER A 11 -23.17 -12.21 -7.19
CA SER A 11 -23.95 -11.82 -8.36
C SER A 11 -23.22 -10.83 -9.26
N ILE A 12 -22.31 -10.00 -8.72
CA ILE A 12 -21.48 -9.09 -9.52
C ILE A 12 -20.62 -9.87 -10.52
N PHE A 13 -20.19 -11.08 -10.16
CA PHE A 13 -19.41 -11.96 -11.03
C PHE A 13 -20.26 -12.85 -11.93
N GLY A 14 -21.59 -12.73 -11.88
CA GLY A 14 -22.52 -13.58 -12.63
C GLY A 14 -22.59 -15.03 -12.13
N LEU A 15 -22.10 -15.32 -10.92
CA LEU A 15 -22.05 -16.67 -10.35
C LEU A 15 -23.33 -17.09 -9.63
N LEU A 16 -24.33 -16.21 -9.53
CA LEU A 16 -25.60 -16.48 -8.86
C LEU A 16 -26.70 -16.83 -9.87
N ASN A 17 -27.37 -17.96 -9.66
CA ASN A 17 -28.47 -18.38 -10.52
C ASN A 17 -29.80 -17.74 -10.12
N LEU A 18 -30.63 -17.39 -11.10
CA LEU A 18 -31.98 -16.82 -10.94
C LEU A 18 -32.94 -17.72 -10.15
N TYR A 19 -32.71 -19.04 -10.07
CA TYR A 19 -33.56 -19.94 -9.30
C TYR A 19 -33.40 -19.78 -7.77
N VAL A 20 -32.37 -19.08 -7.28
CA VAL A 20 -32.14 -18.86 -5.84
C VAL A 20 -33.18 -17.90 -5.25
N THR A 21 -33.83 -17.07 -6.07
CA THR A 21 -34.94 -16.20 -5.63
C THR A 21 -36.30 -16.92 -5.59
N ASN A 22 -36.38 -18.18 -6.05
CA ASN A 22 -37.63 -18.94 -6.03
C ASN A 22 -37.91 -19.47 -4.62
N VAL A 23 -39.11 -19.19 -4.12
CA VAL A 23 -39.54 -19.59 -2.78
C VAL A 23 -40.34 -20.89 -2.88
N LYS A 24 -40.07 -21.88 -2.02
CA LYS A 24 -40.80 -23.17 -1.98
C LYS A 24 -42.32 -23.04 -1.80
N ALA A 25 -42.83 -21.89 -1.33
CA ALA A 25 -44.24 -21.59 -1.20
C ALA A 25 -44.72 -20.77 -2.42
N ARG A 26 -45.89 -21.09 -3.00
CA ARG A 26 -46.48 -20.42 -4.19
C ARG A 26 -46.89 -18.96 -3.91
N HIS A 27 -45.92 -18.07 -3.74
CA HIS A 27 -46.12 -16.63 -3.63
C HIS A 27 -45.48 -15.91 -4.83
N GLU A 28 -46.17 -15.97 -5.97
CA GLU A 28 -45.69 -15.39 -7.24
C GLU A 28 -45.39 -13.88 -7.13
N PHE A 29 -46.16 -13.14 -6.33
CA PHE A 29 -45.94 -11.71 -6.13
C PHE A 29 -44.62 -11.40 -5.41
N THR A 30 -44.31 -12.13 -4.33
CA THR A 30 -43.07 -11.93 -3.56
C THR A 30 -41.84 -12.32 -4.38
N GLU A 31 -41.94 -13.41 -5.16
CA GLU A 31 -40.88 -13.82 -6.08
C GLU A 31 -40.64 -12.77 -7.17
N PHE A 32 -41.71 -12.21 -7.75
CA PHE A 32 -41.61 -11.14 -8.75
C PHE A 32 -40.93 -9.88 -8.19
N VAL A 33 -41.33 -9.43 -7.00
CA VAL A 33 -40.72 -8.27 -6.34
C VAL A 33 -39.25 -8.54 -6.01
N GLY A 34 -38.92 -9.73 -5.51
CA GLY A 34 -37.54 -10.13 -5.20
C GLY A 34 -36.64 -10.19 -6.45
N ALA A 35 -37.15 -10.77 -7.54
CA ALA A 35 -36.46 -10.81 -8.83
C ALA A 35 -36.25 -9.40 -9.41
N THR A 36 -37.25 -8.51 -9.26
CA THR A 36 -37.16 -7.12 -9.73
C THR A 36 -36.13 -6.33 -8.92
N MET A 37 -36.13 -6.44 -7.59
CA MET A 37 -35.13 -5.79 -6.72
C MET A 37 -33.72 -6.30 -7.01
N PHE A 38 -33.56 -7.61 -7.25
CA PHE A 38 -32.28 -8.18 -7.65
C PHE A 38 -31.84 -7.70 -9.04
N GLY A 39 -32.77 -7.60 -9.99
CA GLY A 39 -32.51 -7.08 -11.34
C GLY A 39 -32.04 -5.63 -11.32
N THR A 40 -32.76 -4.74 -10.62
CA THR A 40 -32.38 -3.33 -10.52
C THR A 40 -31.04 -3.14 -9.79
N TYR A 41 -30.76 -3.94 -8.76
CA TYR A 41 -29.43 -3.99 -8.13
C TYR A 41 -28.34 -4.30 -9.15
N ASN A 42 -28.49 -5.36 -9.94
CA ASN A 42 -27.49 -5.73 -10.95
C ASN A 42 -27.32 -4.65 -12.03
N VAL A 43 -28.39 -4.01 -12.48
CA VAL A 43 -28.31 -2.89 -13.44
C VAL A 43 -27.52 -1.72 -12.87
N ILE A 44 -27.83 -1.29 -11.64
CA ILE A 44 -27.12 -0.17 -11.01
C ILE A 44 -25.65 -0.54 -10.79
N SER A 45 -25.36 -1.71 -10.23
CA SER A 45 -24.00 -2.12 -9.90
C SER A 45 -23.13 -2.40 -11.12
N LEU A 46 -23.62 -3.18 -12.10
CA LEU A 46 -22.83 -3.62 -13.25
C LEU A 46 -22.83 -2.63 -14.41
N VAL A 47 -23.93 -1.92 -14.64
CA VAL A 47 -24.03 -1.02 -15.80
C VAL A 47 -23.69 0.40 -15.42
N VAL A 48 -24.18 0.91 -14.28
CA VAL A 48 -23.97 2.31 -13.90
C VAL A 48 -22.65 2.48 -13.14
N LEU A 49 -22.52 1.83 -11.98
CA LEU A 49 -21.38 2.03 -11.08
C LEU A 49 -20.06 1.55 -11.71
N LEU A 50 -20.05 0.39 -12.35
CA LEU A 50 -18.86 -0.14 -13.01
C LEU A 50 -18.39 0.79 -14.14
N ASN A 51 -19.31 1.30 -14.97
CA ASN A 51 -18.94 2.24 -16.03
C ASN A 51 -18.43 3.58 -15.48
N MET A 52 -18.99 4.06 -14.37
CA MET A 52 -18.49 5.26 -13.69
C MET A 52 -17.12 5.04 -13.05
N LEU A 53 -16.87 3.84 -12.50
CA LEU A 53 -15.57 3.46 -11.97
C LEU A 53 -14.52 3.42 -13.09
N ILE A 54 -14.84 2.80 -14.24
CA ILE A 54 -13.94 2.80 -15.40
C ILE A 54 -13.70 4.23 -15.88
N ALA A 55 -14.72 5.07 -15.96
CA ALA A 55 -14.57 6.47 -16.36
C ALA A 55 -13.63 7.25 -15.43
N MET A 56 -13.80 7.10 -14.12
CA MET A 56 -12.93 7.71 -13.12
C MET A 56 -11.50 7.17 -13.20
N MET A 57 -11.33 5.85 -13.32
CA MET A 57 -9.99 5.25 -13.46
C MET A 57 -9.31 5.68 -14.75
N ASN A 58 -10.03 5.83 -15.85
CA ASN A 58 -9.45 6.31 -17.11
C ASN A 58 -8.98 7.76 -16.97
N ASN A 59 -9.80 8.62 -16.34
CA ASN A 59 -9.40 9.99 -16.08
C ASN A 59 -8.21 10.09 -15.11
N SER A 60 -8.22 9.34 -14.01
CA SER A 60 -7.12 9.34 -13.05
C SER A 60 -5.84 8.72 -13.64
N TYR A 61 -5.95 7.70 -14.49
CA TYR A 61 -4.81 7.11 -15.17
C TYR A 61 -4.10 8.11 -16.08
N GLN A 62 -4.84 8.93 -16.84
CA GLN A 62 -4.25 9.96 -17.68
C GLN A 62 -3.44 10.98 -16.85
N LEU A 63 -3.99 11.45 -15.73
CA LEU A 63 -3.30 12.40 -14.84
C LEU A 63 -2.02 11.81 -14.23
N ILE A 64 -2.05 10.54 -13.82
CA ILE A 64 -0.90 9.86 -13.21
C ILE A 64 0.15 9.50 -14.26
N ALA A 65 -0.26 9.08 -15.46
CA ALA A 65 0.64 8.66 -16.52
C ALA A 65 1.60 9.78 -16.95
N ASP A 66 1.18 11.03 -16.91
CA ASP A 66 2.00 12.20 -17.26
C ASP A 66 3.24 12.35 -16.36
N HIS A 67 3.16 11.90 -15.09
CA HIS A 67 4.25 12.02 -14.11
C HIS A 67 4.81 10.66 -13.65
N ALA A 68 4.26 9.55 -14.15
CA ALA A 68 4.60 8.19 -13.73
C ALA A 68 6.10 7.85 -13.87
N ASP A 69 6.76 8.37 -14.90
CA ASP A 69 8.20 8.17 -15.11
C ASP A 69 9.05 8.81 -14.00
N ILE A 70 8.64 9.96 -13.49
CA ILE A 70 9.35 10.67 -12.42
C ILE A 70 9.11 9.94 -11.10
N GLU A 71 7.85 9.60 -10.80
CA GLU A 71 7.48 8.86 -9.59
C GLU A 71 8.14 7.48 -9.52
N TRP A 72 8.15 6.74 -10.63
CA TRP A 72 8.82 5.44 -10.71
C TRP A 72 10.33 5.56 -10.46
N LYS A 73 10.99 6.53 -11.09
CA LYS A 73 12.44 6.75 -10.89
C LYS A 73 12.74 7.19 -9.46
N PHE A 74 11.86 7.97 -8.86
CA PHE A 74 11.96 8.37 -7.45
C PHE A 74 11.82 7.17 -6.51
N ALA A 75 10.78 6.35 -6.67
CA ALA A 75 10.59 5.12 -5.89
C ALA A 75 11.77 4.14 -6.06
N ARG A 76 12.28 4.01 -7.29
CA ARG A 76 13.48 3.21 -7.58
C ARG A 76 14.70 3.74 -6.84
N THR A 77 14.90 5.04 -6.81
CA THR A 77 16.05 5.65 -6.12
C THR A 77 15.91 5.51 -4.60
N LYS A 78 14.71 5.64 -4.05
CA LYS A 78 14.41 5.33 -2.64
C LYS A 78 14.76 3.89 -2.28
N LEU A 79 14.39 2.94 -3.12
CA LEU A 79 14.74 1.53 -2.95
C LEU A 79 16.26 1.34 -3.01
N TRP A 80 16.95 1.91 -3.99
CA TRP A 80 18.42 1.83 -4.08
C TRP A 80 19.09 2.45 -2.86
N MET A 81 18.61 3.61 -2.39
CA MET A 81 19.13 4.26 -1.19
C MET A 81 18.97 3.37 0.05
N SER A 82 17.84 2.66 0.19
CA SER A 82 17.67 1.69 1.29
C SER A 82 18.69 0.54 1.27
N TYR A 83 19.18 0.15 0.10
CA TYR A 83 20.23 -0.86 -0.03
C TYR A 83 21.65 -0.32 0.24
N PHE A 84 21.87 0.98 0.05
CA PHE A 84 23.17 1.62 0.29
C PHE A 84 23.36 2.04 1.76
N ASP A 85 22.29 2.43 2.44
CA ASP A 85 22.35 2.97 3.81
C ASP A 85 22.26 1.89 4.92
N GLU A 86 21.76 0.69 4.61
CA GLU A 86 21.73 -0.41 5.58
C GLU A 86 22.98 -1.30 5.45
N GLY A 87 23.79 -1.35 6.50
CA GLY A 87 24.92 -2.28 6.67
C GLY A 87 24.54 -3.78 6.73
N GLY A 88 23.41 -4.16 6.13
CA GLY A 88 22.95 -5.53 5.92
C GLY A 88 23.32 -6.01 4.51
N THR A 89 24.61 -6.09 4.19
CA THR A 89 25.12 -6.61 2.91
C THR A 89 24.89 -8.13 2.71
N LEU A 90 23.96 -8.72 3.46
CA LEU A 90 23.65 -10.15 3.50
C LEU A 90 22.13 -10.32 3.51
N PRO A 91 21.54 -11.09 2.56
CA PRO A 91 20.10 -11.35 2.55
C PRO A 91 19.68 -12.05 3.86
N PRO A 92 18.49 -11.78 4.42
CA PRO A 92 17.92 -12.62 5.47
C PRO A 92 17.88 -14.07 4.95
N PRO A 93 18.53 -15.08 5.59
CA PRO A 93 18.73 -15.31 7.03
C PRO A 93 20.14 -15.02 7.60
N PHE A 94 21.07 -14.47 6.83
CA PHE A 94 22.47 -14.26 7.28
C PHE A 94 22.69 -12.97 8.09
N ASN A 95 21.61 -12.22 8.38
CA ASN A 95 21.60 -11.03 9.23
C ASN A 95 21.77 -11.34 10.75
N ILE A 96 21.86 -12.62 11.12
CA ILE A 96 21.99 -13.08 12.53
C ILE A 96 23.44 -13.27 12.96
N VAL A 97 24.41 -13.31 12.04
CA VAL A 97 25.83 -13.34 12.40
C VAL A 97 26.31 -11.90 12.48
N PRO A 98 26.35 -11.26 13.68
CA PRO A 98 26.92 -9.92 13.80
C PRO A 98 28.34 -9.99 13.26
N SER A 99 28.69 -9.05 12.37
CA SER A 99 30.04 -9.00 11.84
C SER A 99 31.05 -8.98 12.99
N PRO A 100 32.20 -9.67 12.90
CA PRO A 100 33.21 -9.69 13.97
C PRO A 100 33.63 -8.28 14.43
N LYS A 101 33.53 -7.29 13.53
CA LYS A 101 33.74 -5.87 13.84
C LYS A 101 32.65 -5.28 14.74
N SER A 102 31.38 -5.59 14.51
CA SER A 102 30.28 -5.10 15.36
C SER A 102 30.40 -5.62 16.80
N VAL A 103 30.83 -6.86 16.99
CA VAL A 103 31.08 -7.43 18.32
C VAL A 103 32.28 -6.74 18.98
N TRP A 104 33.36 -6.48 18.24
CA TRP A 104 34.53 -5.73 18.73
C TRP A 104 34.18 -4.30 19.18
N TYR A 105 33.39 -3.56 18.39
CA TYR A 105 32.90 -2.24 18.76
C TYR A 105 31.98 -2.28 19.98
N LEU A 106 31.13 -3.31 20.12
CA LEU A 106 30.26 -3.48 21.28
C LEU A 106 31.06 -3.80 22.55
N CYS A 107 32.07 -4.66 22.46
CA CYS A 107 32.99 -4.93 23.57
C CYS A 107 33.81 -3.69 23.97
N LEU A 108 34.33 -2.93 23.00
CA LEU A 108 35.00 -1.64 23.24
C LEU A 108 34.05 -0.63 23.89
N TRP A 109 32.80 -0.55 23.42
CA TRP A 109 31.79 0.36 23.97
C TRP A 109 31.41 -0.02 25.40
N VAL A 110 31.22 -1.31 25.69
CA VAL A 110 30.96 -1.81 27.04
C VAL A 110 32.16 -1.53 27.96
N HIS A 111 33.38 -1.77 27.47
CA HIS A 111 34.60 -1.50 28.22
C HIS A 111 34.81 0.01 28.46
N HIS A 112 34.51 0.85 27.48
CA HIS A 112 34.57 2.31 27.60
C HIS A 112 33.51 2.83 28.59
N ARG A 113 32.30 2.25 28.56
CA ARG A 113 31.20 2.60 29.46
C ARG A 113 31.46 2.15 30.91
N LEU A 114 32.21 1.08 31.11
CA LEU A 114 32.65 0.61 32.42
C LEU A 114 33.89 1.35 32.95
N CYS A 115 34.80 1.84 32.09
CA CYS A 115 36.07 2.42 32.54
C CYS A 115 36.21 3.95 32.44
N ARG A 116 35.41 4.73 31.69
CA ARG A 116 35.55 6.20 31.66
C ARG A 116 34.22 6.97 31.61
N ARG A 117 33.95 7.72 32.68
CA ARG A 117 33.21 8.99 32.62
C ARG A 117 33.97 9.95 31.70
N GLY A 118 33.34 10.40 30.61
CA GLY A 118 33.78 11.61 29.90
C GLY A 118 33.93 11.45 28.38
N THR A 119 33.16 12.29 27.67
CA THR A 119 33.16 12.65 26.25
C THR A 119 32.72 11.58 25.22
N PRO A 120 31.53 11.72 24.60
CA PRO A 120 31.19 10.97 23.40
C PRO A 120 32.00 11.47 22.19
N PRO A 121 32.41 10.61 21.25
CA PRO A 121 32.97 11.03 19.98
C PRO A 121 31.90 11.75 19.14
N ALA A 122 32.34 12.74 18.36
CA ALA A 122 31.48 13.57 17.53
C ALA A 122 30.64 12.73 16.56
N ASP A 123 29.35 13.00 16.65
CA ASP A 123 28.20 12.47 15.96
C ASP A 123 28.33 12.31 14.43
N ASP A 124 28.45 11.07 13.95
CA ASP A 124 28.16 10.71 12.54
C ASP A 124 26.65 10.58 12.27
N THR A 125 25.79 10.66 13.30
CA THR A 125 24.32 10.60 13.16
C THR A 125 23.76 11.86 12.49
N HIS A 126 24.43 13.01 12.62
CA HIS A 126 23.98 14.27 12.04
C HIS A 126 23.97 14.26 10.50
N LYS A 127 24.90 13.55 9.85
CA LYS A 127 24.92 13.41 8.38
C LYS A 127 23.77 12.53 7.87
N HIS A 128 23.42 11.51 8.64
CA HIS A 128 22.39 10.54 8.28
C HIS A 128 20.98 11.13 8.39
N HIS A 129 20.76 12.11 9.28
CA HIS A 129 19.50 12.86 9.38
C HIS A 129 19.34 13.82 8.19
N ASP A 130 20.39 14.57 7.83
CA ASP A 130 20.39 15.50 6.69
C ASP A 130 20.13 14.77 5.36
N LEU A 131 20.73 13.59 5.16
CA LEU A 131 20.56 12.75 3.97
C LEU A 131 19.14 12.17 3.81
N ARG A 132 18.39 11.99 4.90
CA ARG A 132 16.97 11.59 4.86
C ARG A 132 16.05 12.80 4.69
N GLU A 133 16.36 13.92 5.32
CA GLU A 133 15.58 15.15 5.20
C GLU A 133 15.62 15.77 3.79
N PHE A 134 16.73 15.64 3.07
CA PHE A 134 16.87 16.20 1.72
C PHE A 134 15.91 15.57 0.68
N PRO A 135 15.82 14.22 0.56
CA PRO A 135 14.86 13.58 -0.34
C PRO A 135 13.41 13.70 0.12
N GLU A 136 13.14 13.78 1.44
CA GLU A 136 11.78 14.01 1.97
C GLU A 136 11.29 15.42 1.60
N ARG A 137 12.08 16.46 1.86
CA ARG A 137 11.71 17.85 1.48
C ARG A 137 11.54 18.03 -0.03
N HIS A 138 12.36 17.35 -0.83
CA HIS A 138 12.19 17.38 -2.29
C HIS A 138 10.90 16.66 -2.71
N ALA A 139 10.57 15.52 -2.10
CA ALA A 139 9.32 14.82 -2.35
C ALA A 139 8.10 15.68 -2.00
N ASP A 140 8.12 16.31 -0.83
CA ASP A 140 7.03 17.18 -0.36
C ASP A 140 6.84 18.37 -1.30
N SER A 141 7.93 18.97 -1.78
CA SER A 141 7.87 20.07 -2.75
C SER A 141 7.33 19.64 -4.12
N LEU A 142 7.56 18.39 -4.53
CA LEU A 142 7.02 17.86 -5.79
C LEU A 142 5.52 17.54 -5.66
N ILE A 143 5.10 16.94 -4.53
CA ILE A 143 3.68 16.65 -4.23
C ILE A 143 2.88 17.96 -4.14
N GLN A 144 3.44 18.99 -3.52
CA GLN A 144 2.78 20.28 -3.43
C GLN A 144 2.66 20.99 -4.79
N ASN A 145 3.61 20.85 -5.71
CA ASN A 145 3.47 21.43 -7.05
C ASN A 145 2.46 20.67 -7.92
N GLN A 146 2.29 19.37 -7.73
CA GLN A 146 1.30 18.55 -8.44
C GLN A 146 -0.15 18.83 -8.02
N HIS A 147 -0.38 19.27 -6.77
CA HIS A 147 -1.72 19.56 -6.25
C HIS A 147 -2.30 20.93 -6.67
N TYR A 148 -1.50 21.81 -7.28
CA TYR A 148 -1.89 23.17 -7.68
C TYR A 148 -2.07 23.36 -9.20
N GLN A 149 -1.88 22.30 -10.00
CA GLN A 149 -2.17 22.28 -11.44
C GLN A 149 -3.38 21.38 -11.74
#